data_AF-A0A353KXX2-F1
#
_entry.id   AF-A0A353KXX2-F1
#
_cell.length_a   1.000
_cell.length_b   1.000
_cell.length_c   1.000
_cell.angle_alpha   90.00
_cell.angle_beta   90.00
_cell.angle_gamma   90.00
#
_symmetry.space_group_name_H-M   'P 1'
#
loop_
_entity.id
_entity.type
_entity.pdbx_description
1 polymer ?
#
loop_
_entity_poly.entity_id
_entity_poly.type
_entity_poly.pdbx_seq_one_letter_code
_entity_poly.pdbx_strand_id
1 'polypeptide(L)'
;MQKLFREESLFTNKNEILSITETYNKINSWSENQKNPFNDNDEINDDYEYIQNSIEKKEPKVGRNEPCPCGSGKKYKKCCLNKN
;
A
#
# COMPACT_ATOMS: atom_id res chain seq x y z
N MET A 1 -11.42 39.55 -39.33
CA MET A 1 -12.38 38.82 -38.48
C MET A 1 -11.61 37.96 -37.49
N GLN A 2 -11.15 38.54 -36.40
CA GLN A 2 -10.48 37.82 -35.31
C GLN A 2 -11.56 37.09 -34.50
N LYS A 3 -11.49 35.76 -34.40
CA LYS A 3 -12.38 34.99 -33.53
C LYS A 3 -11.87 35.12 -32.09
N LEU A 4 -12.65 35.81 -31.26
CA LEU A 4 -12.54 35.79 -29.80
C LEU A 4 -12.86 34.37 -29.32
N PHE A 5 -11.84 33.60 -28.97
CA PHE A 5 -12.03 32.37 -28.19
C PHE A 5 -11.89 32.73 -26.71
N ARG A 6 -13.01 32.54 -26.00
CA ARG A 6 -13.20 32.71 -24.57
C ARG A 6 -12.32 31.68 -23.85
N GLU A 7 -11.36 32.12 -23.03
CA GLU A 7 -10.48 31.20 -22.31
C GLU A 7 -11.26 30.42 -21.25
N GLU A 8 -11.18 29.09 -21.37
CA GLU A 8 -11.79 28.12 -20.46
C GLU A 8 -11.14 28.17 -19.08
N SER A 9 -11.97 28.03 -18.04
CA SER A 9 -11.60 28.17 -16.63
C SER A 9 -10.47 27.22 -16.22
N LEU A 10 -9.37 27.79 -15.71
CA LEU A 10 -8.23 27.06 -15.16
C LEU A 10 -8.57 26.45 -13.79
N PHE A 11 -9.36 25.38 -13.75
CA PHE A 11 -9.33 24.46 -12.61
C PHE A 11 -8.09 23.56 -12.74
N THR A 12 -6.91 24.11 -12.49
CA THR A 12 -5.69 23.31 -12.47
C THR A 12 -5.44 22.85 -11.04
N ASN A 13 -6.00 21.69 -10.66
CA ASN A 13 -5.49 20.92 -9.54
C ASN A 13 -4.14 20.31 -9.98
N LYS A 14 -3.08 21.12 -9.89
CA LYS A 14 -1.71 20.67 -10.12
C LYS A 14 -1.28 19.96 -8.85
N ASN A 15 -1.40 18.64 -8.83
CA ASN A 15 -0.66 17.82 -7.89
C ASN A 15 0.83 18.15 -8.08
N GLU A 16 1.39 18.87 -7.12
CA GLU A 16 2.76 19.36 -7.18
C GLU A 16 3.71 18.16 -7.16
N ILE A 17 4.49 18.00 -8.24
CA ILE A 17 5.52 16.95 -8.31
C ILE A 17 6.71 17.46 -7.52
N LEU A 18 6.92 16.86 -6.35
CA LEU A 18 8.04 17.18 -5.48
C LEU A 18 9.34 16.55 -6.01
N SER A 19 10.46 17.21 -5.74
CA SER A 19 11.78 16.62 -5.95
C SER A 19 12.01 15.41 -5.04
N ILE A 20 12.97 14.57 -5.40
CA ILE A 20 13.34 13.40 -4.60
C ILE A 20 13.84 13.80 -3.21
N THR A 21 14.53 14.93 -3.09
CA THR A 21 15.02 15.50 -1.82
C THR A 21 13.86 16.00 -0.96
N GLU A 22 12.91 16.71 -1.54
CA GLU A 22 11.70 17.17 -0.82
C GLU A 22 10.85 16.00 -0.36
N THR A 23 10.75 14.95 -1.18
CA THR A 23 10.07 13.71 -0.83
C THR A 23 10.74 13.02 0.36
N TYR A 24 12.08 12.89 0.33
CA TYR A 24 12.87 12.31 1.42
C TYR A 24 12.69 13.07 2.75
N ASN A 25 12.76 14.40 2.71
CA ASN A 25 12.58 15.24 3.89
C ASN A 25 11.16 15.13 4.48
N LYS A 26 10.12 15.05 3.64
CA LYS A 26 8.74 14.85 4.08
C LYS A 26 8.55 13.50 4.78
N ILE A 27 9.16 12.44 4.27
CA ILE A 27 9.08 11.09 4.86
C ILE A 27 9.76 11.07 6.24
N ASN A 28 10.96 11.64 6.35
CA ASN A 28 11.71 11.62 7.61
C ASN A 28 10.98 12.40 8.72
N SER A 29 10.39 13.55 8.39
CA SER A 29 9.59 14.34 9.34
C SER A 29 8.37 13.58 9.89
N TRP A 30 7.78 12.67 9.11
CA TRP A 30 6.70 11.79 9.58
C TRP A 30 7.22 10.71 10.55
N SER A 31 8.41 10.16 10.30
CA SER A 31 8.97 9.11 11.16
C SER A 31 9.37 9.59 12.55
N GLU A 32 9.80 10.84 12.69
CA GLU A 32 10.26 11.40 13.97
C GLU A 32 9.11 11.77 14.92
N ASN A 33 7.89 11.93 14.40
CA ASN A 33 6.72 12.30 15.19
C ASN A 33 5.89 11.09 15.66
N GLN A 34 6.30 9.88 15.33
CA GLN A 34 5.73 8.65 15.89
C GLN A 34 6.39 8.39 17.24
N LYS A 35 5.94 9.07 18.30
CA LYS A 35 6.13 8.50 19.65
C LYS A 35 5.41 7.17 19.64
N ASN A 36 6.15 6.07 19.74
CA ASN A 36 5.55 4.75 19.88
C ASN A 36 4.61 4.80 21.10
N PRO A 37 3.28 4.74 20.92
CA PRO A 37 2.36 4.79 22.05
C PRO A 37 2.44 3.51 22.90
N PHE A 38 3.14 2.49 22.41
CA PHE A 38 3.48 1.27 23.13
C PHE A 38 4.93 1.36 23.62
N ASN A 39 5.19 2.19 24.64
CA ASN A 39 6.31 1.93 25.53
C ASN A 39 5.77 1.20 26.76
N ASP A 40 5.22 0.03 26.51
CA ASP A 40 4.74 -0.85 27.56
C ASP A 40 5.97 -1.63 28.02
N ASN A 41 6.65 -1.11 29.04
CA ASN A 41 7.43 -1.98 29.93
C ASN A 41 6.45 -2.78 30.79
N ASP A 42 5.52 -3.47 30.12
CA ASP A 42 4.63 -4.42 30.75
C ASP A 42 5.44 -5.69 30.94
N GLU A 43 5.56 -6.11 32.19
CA GLU A 43 6.11 -7.40 32.58
C GLU A 43 5.63 -8.48 31.62
N ILE A 44 6.58 -9.11 30.94
CA ILE A 44 6.35 -10.35 30.22
C ILE A 44 5.92 -11.36 31.29
N ASN A 45 4.62 -11.53 31.46
CA ASN A 45 4.05 -12.60 32.27
C ASN A 45 4.10 -13.89 31.44
N ASP A 46 4.66 -14.92 32.07
CA ASP A 46 4.98 -16.24 31.51
C ASP A 46 3.71 -17.07 31.23
N ASP A 47 3.02 -16.77 30.13
CA ASP A 47 1.94 -17.62 29.60
C ASP A 47 2.14 -17.92 28.09
N TYR A 48 3.40 -18.23 27.75
CA TYR A 48 3.90 -18.54 26.40
C TYR A 48 3.50 -19.93 25.86
N GLU A 49 2.42 -20.55 26.35
CA GLU A 49 2.03 -21.91 25.95
C GLU A 49 0.80 -21.97 25.02
N TYR A 50 0.09 -20.85 24.78
CA TYR A 50 -1.12 -20.86 23.93
C TYR A 50 -0.90 -20.41 22.46
N ILE A 51 0.15 -19.65 22.16
CA ILE A 51 0.36 -19.05 20.82
C ILE A 51 0.66 -20.10 19.73
N GLN A 52 1.15 -21.28 20.10
CA GLN A 52 1.54 -22.32 19.13
C GLN A 52 0.34 -22.99 18.44
N ASN A 53 -0.85 -22.97 19.05
CA ASN A 53 -2.02 -23.67 18.52
C ASN A 53 -2.87 -22.83 17.55
N SER A 54 -2.64 -21.52 17.42
CA SER A 54 -3.43 -20.63 16.56
C SER A 54 -2.75 -20.26 15.24
N ILE A 55 -1.57 -20.81 14.94
CA ILE A 55 -0.91 -20.60 13.65
C ILE A 55 -1.55 -21.55 12.63
N GLU A 56 -2.74 -21.19 12.14
CA GLU A 56 -3.30 -21.82 10.94
C GLU A 56 -2.25 -21.72 9.83
N LYS A 57 -1.86 -22.88 9.27
CA LYS A 57 -1.01 -22.94 8.09
C LYS A 57 -1.78 -22.30 6.94
N LYS A 58 -1.58 -20.99 6.76
CA LYS A 58 -2.09 -20.28 5.59
C LYS A 58 -1.53 -20.97 4.36
N GLU A 59 -2.41 -21.45 3.51
CA GLU A 59 -2.00 -21.96 2.20
C GLU A 59 -1.13 -20.90 1.50
N PRO A 60 -0.11 -21.33 0.72
CA PRO A 60 0.74 -20.40 0.01
C PRO A 60 -0.12 -19.50 -0.88
N LYS A 61 -0.11 -18.21 -0.61
CA LYS A 61 -0.86 -17.23 -1.40
C LYS A 61 -0.23 -17.15 -2.79
N VAL A 62 -1.02 -17.42 -3.83
CA VAL A 62 -0.57 -17.27 -5.22
C VAL A 62 -0.18 -15.82 -5.49
N GLY A 63 1.05 -15.62 -5.95
CA GLY A 63 1.58 -14.32 -6.31
C GLY A 63 0.82 -13.70 -7.49
N ARG A 64 0.59 -12.38 -7.42
CA ARG A 64 -0.15 -11.62 -8.45
C ARG A 64 0.38 -11.85 -9.89
N ASN A 65 1.67 -12.08 -10.07
CA ASN A 65 2.31 -12.28 -11.38
C ASN A 65 2.56 -13.74 -11.76
N GLU A 66 2.29 -14.70 -10.88
CA GLU A 66 2.46 -16.13 -11.12
C GLU A 66 1.40 -16.68 -12.09
N PRO A 67 1.64 -17.85 -12.73
CA PRO A 67 0.61 -18.52 -13.52
C PRO A 67 -0.64 -18.79 -12.67
N CYS A 68 -1.82 -18.57 -13.26
CA CYS A 68 -3.08 -18.72 -12.56
C CYS A 68 -3.40 -20.19 -12.30
N PRO A 69 -3.75 -20.61 -11.06
CA PRO A 69 -4.00 -22.00 -10.71
C PRO A 69 -5.23 -22.63 -11.39
N CYS A 70 -6.05 -21.83 -12.09
CA CYS A 70 -7.19 -22.31 -12.87
C CYS A 70 -6.81 -22.95 -14.22
N GLY A 71 -5.51 -23.01 -14.57
CA GLY A 71 -5.05 -23.62 -15.82
C GLY A 71 -5.20 -22.74 -17.06
N SER A 72 -5.59 -21.47 -16.93
CA SER A 72 -5.79 -20.56 -18.07
C SER A 72 -4.51 -20.15 -18.80
N GLY A 73 -3.32 -20.44 -18.25
CA GLY A 73 -2.02 -19.96 -18.74
C GLY A 73 -1.77 -18.45 -18.55
N LYS A 74 -2.75 -17.69 -18.04
CA LYS A 74 -2.62 -16.25 -17.76
C LYS A 74 -1.98 -16.02 -16.38
N LYS A 75 -1.39 -14.83 -16.17
CA LYS A 75 -0.96 -14.39 -14.82
C LYS A 75 -2.19 -14.28 -13.89
N TYR A 76 -2.05 -14.61 -12.61
CA TYR A 76 -3.14 -14.58 -11.63
C TYR A 76 -3.89 -13.23 -11.65
N LYS A 77 -3.16 -12.11 -11.74
CA LYS A 77 -3.74 -10.75 -11.86
C LYS A 77 -4.61 -10.49 -13.08
N LYS A 78 -4.43 -11.25 -14.16
CA LYS A 78 -5.16 -11.07 -15.43
C LYS A 78 -6.25 -12.13 -15.62
N CYS A 79 -6.47 -12.98 -14.60
CA CYS A 79 -7.44 -14.06 -14.66
C CYS A 79 -8.32 -14.02 -13.41
N CYS A 80 -8.10 -14.92 -12.44
CA CYS A 80 -9.00 -15.07 -11.31
C CYS A 80 -9.03 -13.86 -10.36
N LEU A 81 -8.02 -12.99 -10.37
CA LEU A 81 -7.99 -11.78 -9.55
C LEU A 81 -8.83 -10.62 -10.13
N ASN A 82 -8.99 -10.57 -11.46
CA ASN A 82 -9.69 -9.49 -12.17
C ASN A 82 -11.03 -10.00 -12.77
N LYS A 83 -11.75 -10.86 -12.04
CA LYS A 83 -13.10 -11.28 -12.45
C LYS A 83 -14.05 -10.08 -12.32
N ASN A 84 -14.21 -9.31 -13.39
CA ASN A 84 -15.33 -8.39 -13.61
C ASN A 84 -16.33 -9.07 -14.55
#